data_AF-A0A925N762-F1
#
_entry.id   AF-A0A925N762-F1
#
_cell.length_a   1.000
_cell.length_b   1.000
_cell.length_c   1.000
_cell.angle_alpha   90.00
_cell.angle_beta   90.00
_cell.angle_gamma   90.00
#
_symmetry.space_group_name_H-M   'P 1'
#
loop_
_entity.id
_entity.type
_entity.pdbx_description
1 polymer ?
#
loop_
_entity_poly.entity_id
_entity_poly.type
_entity_poly.pdbx_seq_one_letter_code
_entity_poly.pdbx_strand_id
1 'polypeptide(L)' 'MVAHDNTPVLTIDGPSGSGKGTISRHVAQRLGWHYLDSGALYRAVGVAAGWADLDLDDPGALV' A
#
# COMPACT_ATOMS: atom_id res chain seq x y z
N MET A 1 -8.33 18.25 -24.04
CA MET A 1 -6.89 18.03 -23.83
C MET A 1 -6.66 17.94 -22.34
N VAL A 2 -6.58 16.72 -21.80
CA VAL A 2 -6.32 16.51 -20.37
C VAL A 2 -4.81 16.71 -20.20
N ALA A 3 -4.38 17.67 -19.39
CA ALA A 3 -2.97 17.81 -19.06
C ALA A 3 -2.54 16.51 -18.38
N HIS A 4 -1.57 15.79 -18.97
CA HIS A 4 -0.88 14.75 -18.24
C HIS A 4 -0.02 15.45 -17.19
N ASP A 5 -0.48 15.39 -15.95
CA ASP A 5 0.30 15.81 -14.80
C ASP A 5 1.50 14.85 -14.74
N ASN A 6 2.66 15.32 -15.17
CA ASN A 6 3.85 14.48 -15.41
C ASN A 6 4.58 14.17 -14.09
N THR A 7 3.80 13.90 -13.04
CA THR A 7 4.28 13.62 -11.69
C THR A 7 4.92 12.23 -11.69
N PRO A 8 6.22 12.13 -11.38
CA PRO A 8 6.93 10.85 -11.44
C PRO A 8 6.42 9.90 -10.35
N VAL A 9 6.28 8.62 -10.71
CA VAL A 9 5.84 7.53 -9.81
C VAL A 9 6.89 6.43 -9.80
N LEU A 10 7.26 5.96 -8.61
CA LEU A 10 8.21 4.85 -8.41
C LEU A 10 7.54 3.74 -7.61
N THR A 11 7.51 2.53 -8.15
CA THR A 11 7.06 1.32 -7.44
C THR A 11 8.28 0.51 -6.96
N ILE A 12 8.17 -0.13 -5.79
CA ILE A 12 9.21 -0.99 -5.23
C ILE A 12 8.57 -2.29 -4.75
N ASP A 13 8.73 -3.35 -5.54
CA ASP A 13 8.08 -4.64 -5.34
C ASP A 13 9.07 -5.75 -4.97
N GLY A 14 8.55 -6.80 -4.34
CA GLY A 14 9.34 -7.97 -3.94
C GLY A 14 8.67 -8.81 -2.84
N PRO A 15 9.24 -9.99 -2.50
CA PRO A 15 8.67 -10.92 -1.53
C PRO A 15 8.67 -10.34 -0.11
N SER A 16 7.85 -10.88 0.79
CA SER A 16 7.87 -10.48 2.21
C SER A 16 9.28 -10.62 2.82
N GLY A 17 9.62 -9.75 3.78
CA GLY A 17 10.94 -9.76 4.44
C GLY A 17 12.12 -9.17 3.64
N SER A 18 11.98 -8.85 2.36
CA SER A 18 13.07 -8.29 1.52
C SER A 18 13.49 -6.84 1.80
N GLY A 19 12.88 -6.15 2.78
CA GLY A 19 13.25 -4.78 3.14
C GLY A 19 12.63 -3.64 2.31
N LYS A 20 11.66 -3.95 1.42
CA LYS A 20 10.97 -2.99 0.53
C LYS A 20 10.45 -1.75 1.23
N GLY A 21 9.72 -1.93 2.33
CA GLY A 21 9.12 -0.83 3.09
C GLY A 21 10.19 0.12 3.65
N THR A 22 11.31 -0.45 4.12
CA THR A 22 12.46 0.33 4.59
C THR A 22 13.07 1.15 3.46
N ILE A 23 13.40 0.51 2.32
CA ILE A 23 14.02 1.18 1.17
C ILE A 23 13.11 2.24 0.56
N SER A 24 11.84 1.91 0.31
CA SER A 24 10.86 2.85 -0.28
C SER A 24 10.66 4.08 0.58
N ARG A 25 10.56 3.92 1.91
CA ARG A 25 10.50 5.05 2.85
C ARG A 25 11.75 5.92 2.79
N HIS A 26 12.95 5.32 2.75
CA HIS A 26 14.20 6.07 2.68
C HIS A 26 14.35 6.80 1.34
N VAL A 27 13.95 6.19 0.23
CA VAL A 27 13.96 6.82 -1.09
C VAL A 27 13.01 8.02 -1.12
N ALA A 28 11.77 7.86 -0.65
CA ALA A 28 10.81 8.95 -0.59
C ALA A 28 11.31 10.12 0.26
N GLN A 29 11.89 9.84 1.44
CA GLN A 29 12.50 10.87 2.29
C GLN A 29 13.65 11.61 1.60
N ARG A 30 14.54 10.89 0.91
CA ARG A 30 15.67 11.50 0.18
C ARG A 30 15.25 12.36 -1.01
N LEU A 31 14.18 11.96 -1.69
CA LEU A 31 13.64 12.68 -2.84
C LEU A 31 12.65 13.79 -2.45
N GLY A 32 12.23 13.86 -1.19
CA GLY A 32 11.15 14.75 -0.75
C GLY A 32 9.79 14.36 -1.33
N TRP A 33 9.58 13.09 -1.64
CA TRP A 33 8.36 12.57 -2.26
C TRP A 33 7.35 12.10 -1.22
N HIS A 34 6.08 12.08 -1.62
CA HIS A 34 5.05 11.36 -0.88
C HIS A 34 5.33 9.85 -0.90
N TYR A 35 4.99 9.18 0.20
CA TYR A 35 5.19 7.74 0.39
C TYR A 35 3.84 7.06 0.62
N LEU A 36 3.59 5.98 -0.12
CA LEU A 36 2.41 5.14 0.01
C LEU A 36 2.84 3.72 0.40
N ASP A 37 2.47 3.27 1.62
CA ASP A 37 2.67 1.89 2.06
C ASP A 37 1.43 1.04 1.73
N SER A 38 1.43 0.42 0.55
CA SER A 38 0.32 -0.46 0.14
C SER A 38 0.11 -1.61 1.11
N GLY A 39 1.19 -2.15 1.70
CA GLY A 39 1.09 -3.23 2.68
C GLY A 39 0.38 -2.81 3.97
N ALA A 40 0.57 -1.57 4.42
CA ALA A 40 -0.15 -1.03 5.58
C ALA A 40 -1.64 -0.92 5.32
N LEU A 41 -2.05 -0.55 4.10
CA LEU A 41 -3.46 -0.51 3.71
C LEU A 41 -4.10 -1.90 3.79
N TYR A 42 -3.48 -2.91 3.19
CA TYR A 42 -4.00 -4.29 3.25
C TYR A 42 -4.11 -4.82 4.69
N ARG A 43 -3.11 -4.53 5.55
CA ARG A 43 -3.18 -4.91 6.97
C ARG A 43 -4.30 -4.18 7.71
N ALA A 44 -4.50 -2.89 7.44
CA ALA A 44 -5.57 -2.12 8.05
C ALA A 44 -6.96 -2.67 7.66
N VAL A 45 -7.14 -3.02 6.38
CA VAL A 45 -8.37 -3.68 5.91
C VAL A 45 -8.60 -5.01 6.62
N GLY A 46 -7.57 -5.86 6.72
CA GLY A 46 -7.70 -7.15 7.44
C GLY A 46 -8.06 -6.99 8.92
N VAL A 47 -7.50 -5.99 9.60
CA VAL A 47 -7.86 -5.65 10.98
C VAL A 47 -9.33 -5.19 11.08
N ALA A 48 -9.74 -4.29 10.18
CA ALA A 48 -11.12 -3.80 10.15
C ALA A 48 -12.13 -4.93 9.90
N ALA A 49 -11.81 -5.87 9.01
CA ALA A 49 -12.64 -7.05 8.75
C ALA A 49 -12.80 -7.92 10.00
N GLY A 50 -11.71 -8.16 10.74
CA GLY A 50 -11.76 -8.90 12.00
C GLY A 50 -12.57 -8.18 13.09
N TRP A 51 -12.52 -6.84 13.14
CA TRP A 51 -13.37 -6.07 14.06
C TRP A 51 -14.85 -6.08 13.68
N ALA A 52 -15.15 -6.19 12.40
CA ALA A 52 -16.51 -6.30 11.88
C ALA A 52 -17.06 -7.74 11.90
N ASP A 53 -16.28 -8.71 12.41
CA ASP A 53 -16.63 -10.13 12.48
C ASP A 53 -17.10 -10.69 11.12
N LEU A 54 -16.43 -10.25 10.04
CA LEU A 54 -16.73 -10.71 8.69
C LEU A 54 -16.25 -12.15 8.50
N ASP A 55 -17.02 -12.93 7.76
CA ASP A 55 -16.57 -14.23 7.27
C ASP A 55 -15.43 -14.03 6.27
N LEU A 56 -14.21 -14.37 6.68
CA LEU A 56 -13.02 -14.22 5.84
C LEU A 56 -12.93 -15.29 4.73
N ASP A 57 -13.77 -16.33 4.81
CA ASP A 57 -13.92 -17.33 3.75
C ASP A 57 -15.00 -16.93 2.71
N ASP A 58 -15.76 -15.85 2.96
CA ASP A 58 -16.70 -15.25 2.00
C ASP A 58 -16.08 -14.01 1.32
N PRO A 59 -15.67 -14.12 0.04
CA PRO A 59 -15.13 -12.98 -0.71
C PRO A 59 -16.13 -11.82 -0.85
N GLY A 60 -17.43 -12.07 -0.72
CA GLY A 60 -18.47 -11.05 -0.80
C GLY A 60 -18.61 -10.21 0.46
N ALA A 61 -18.08 -10.66 1.60
CA ALA A 61 -18.24 -9.95 2.89
C ALA A 61 -17.52 -8.59 2.95
N LEU A 62 -16.55 -8.35 2.06
CA LEU A 62 -15.76 -7.12 1.99
C LEU A 62 -16.29 -6.09 0.95
N VAL A 63 -17.43 -6.34 0.31
CA VAL A 63 -17.94 -5.57 -0.85
C VAL A 63 -19.32 -4.94 -0.60
#